data_AF-W4G7N3-F1
#
_entry.id   AF-W4G7N3-F1
#
_cell.length_a   1.000
_cell.length_b   1.000
_cell.length_c   1.000
_cell.angle_alpha   90.00
_cell.angle_beta   90.00
_cell.angle_gamma   90.00
#
_symmetry.space_group_name_H-M   'P 1'
#
loop_
_entity.id
_entity.type
_entity.pdbx_description
1 polymer ?
#
loop_
_entity_poly.entity_id
_entity_poly.type
_entity_poly.pdbx_seq_one_letter_code
_entity_poly.pdbx_strand_id
1 'polypeptide(L)'
;MTEQESIVVTIDAVRVCEERIRIGVRDKELDLTLLLDEDELAPLFAGAAWAGTLVWDAAVVLANHLLNDVRLESLRVLELGAGIGVPGMVASILGAKHVVITEQPELVPLLRTNIRRNFPNGGVTATALSWGVAATNAFCDSFGAFDVVLSCDCIYQPLYGESWCALAVTMDVLCKRNPACVVLVSVERRHEDGIDAFLAYLPEATSLHATLYRTIPKIKKSLGDEGVGLELYRITLIQQ
;
A
#
# COMPACT_ATOMS: atom_id res chain seq x y z
N MET A 1 14.00 22.77 -15.39
CA MET A 1 12.63 22.37 -15.01
C MET A 1 12.41 21.02 -15.65
N THR A 2 12.70 19.94 -14.92
CA THR A 2 12.33 18.59 -15.35
C THR A 2 10.83 18.44 -15.10
N GLU A 3 10.09 18.05 -16.14
CA GLU A 3 8.66 17.76 -16.07
C GLU A 3 8.46 16.62 -15.04
N GLN A 4 7.61 16.82 -14.03
CA GLN A 4 7.28 15.76 -13.07
C GLN A 4 6.37 14.75 -13.79
N GLU A 5 6.77 13.47 -13.82
CA GLU A 5 5.94 12.42 -14.39
C GLU A 5 4.77 12.14 -13.44
N SER A 6 3.59 11.90 -13.99
CA SER A 6 2.39 11.63 -13.19
C SER A 6 1.75 10.33 -13.63
N ILE A 7 1.38 9.51 -12.65
CA ILE A 7 0.55 8.33 -12.85
C ILE A 7 -0.84 8.79 -13.28
N VAL A 8 -1.34 8.24 -14.38
CA VAL A 8 -2.67 8.54 -14.92
C VAL A 8 -3.57 7.34 -14.68
N VAL A 9 -4.62 7.54 -13.90
CA VAL A 9 -5.66 6.53 -13.62
C VAL A 9 -6.86 6.80 -14.53
N THR A 10 -7.23 5.83 -15.35
CA THR A 10 -8.42 5.87 -16.22
C THR A 10 -9.38 4.74 -15.83
N ILE A 11 -10.66 5.04 -15.73
CA ILE A 11 -11.72 4.08 -15.42
C ILE A 11 -12.57 3.90 -16.68
N ASP A 12 -12.57 2.70 -17.25
CA ASP A 12 -13.32 2.38 -18.47
C ASP A 12 -14.58 1.56 -18.15
N ALA A 13 -15.74 2.05 -18.61
CA ALA A 13 -16.98 1.30 -18.51
C ALA A 13 -17.03 0.21 -19.60
N VAL A 14 -16.70 -1.03 -19.25
CA VAL A 14 -16.81 -2.17 -20.19
C VAL A 14 -18.25 -2.69 -20.17
N ARG A 15 -18.85 -2.81 -21.37
CA ARG A 15 -20.18 -3.43 -21.51
C ARG A 15 -20.07 -4.92 -21.16
N VAL A 16 -20.78 -5.29 -20.08
CA VAL A 16 -21.00 -6.64 -19.49
C VAL A 16 -19.95 -7.04 -18.43
N CYS A 17 -20.36 -6.92 -17.16
CA CYS A 17 -19.83 -7.55 -15.94
C CYS A 17 -18.32 -7.41 -15.63
N GLU A 18 -17.64 -6.30 -15.96
CA GLU A 18 -16.30 -6.00 -15.38
C GLU A 18 -16.05 -4.49 -15.28
N GLU A 19 -15.83 -3.98 -14.07
CA GLU A 19 -15.24 -2.64 -13.87
C GLU A 19 -13.72 -2.73 -13.89
N ARG A 20 -13.09 -1.90 -14.73
CA ARG A 20 -11.65 -1.91 -14.96
C ARG A 20 -11.01 -0.57 -14.65
N ILE A 21 -9.81 -0.63 -14.10
CA ILE A 21 -8.94 0.53 -13.90
C ILE A 21 -7.64 0.31 -14.68
N ARG A 22 -7.29 1.31 -15.50
CA ARG A 22 -6.02 1.39 -16.22
C ARG A 22 -5.12 2.42 -15.58
N ILE A 23 -3.88 2.04 -15.25
CA ILE A 23 -2.91 2.93 -14.61
C ILE A 23 -1.64 3.01 -15.46
N GLY A 24 -1.40 4.15 -16.10
CA GLY A 24 -0.18 4.39 -16.88
C GLY A 24 1.02 4.70 -15.98
N VAL A 25 2.13 3.99 -16.18
CA VAL A 25 3.41 4.18 -15.48
C VAL A 25 4.55 4.14 -16.51
N ARG A 26 5.10 5.30 -16.86
CA ARG A 26 6.06 5.47 -17.96
C ARG A 26 5.51 4.93 -19.29
N ASP A 27 6.21 3.99 -19.93
CA ASP A 27 5.83 3.30 -21.16
C ASP A 27 5.01 2.01 -20.91
N LYS A 28 4.68 1.71 -19.66
CA LYS A 28 3.88 0.56 -19.24
C LYS A 28 2.51 0.98 -18.71
N GLU A 29 1.62 0.02 -18.64
CA GLU A 29 0.26 0.20 -18.16
C GLU A 29 -0.13 -0.99 -17.26
N LEU A 30 -0.78 -0.70 -16.14
CA LEU A 30 -1.45 -1.70 -15.31
C LEU A 30 -2.92 -1.81 -15.72
N ASP A 31 -3.38 -3.03 -15.98
CA ASP A 31 -4.78 -3.41 -16.22
C ASP A 31 -5.33 -4.14 -14.99
N LEU A 32 -6.19 -3.48 -14.23
CA LEU A 32 -6.71 -3.94 -12.95
C LEU A 32 -8.21 -4.19 -13.04
N THR A 33 -8.64 -5.32 -12.49
CA THR A 33 -10.06 -5.58 -12.22
C THR A 33 -10.39 -5.26 -10.78
N LEU A 34 -11.59 -4.71 -10.57
CA LEU A 34 -12.16 -4.47 -9.25
C LEU A 34 -13.15 -5.57 -8.86
N LEU A 35 -13.45 -6.49 -9.78
CA LEU A 35 -14.41 -7.54 -9.54
C LEU A 35 -13.79 -8.72 -8.82
N LEU A 36 -14.54 -9.19 -7.83
CA LEU A 36 -14.35 -10.47 -7.17
C LEU A 36 -15.28 -11.49 -7.86
N ASP A 37 -14.83 -12.73 -8.02
CA ASP A 37 -15.67 -13.81 -8.51
C ASP A 37 -16.85 -14.06 -7.55
N GLU A 38 -17.97 -14.65 -8.02
CA GLU A 38 -19.17 -14.83 -7.18
C GLU A 38 -18.89 -15.57 -5.85
N ASP A 39 -18.00 -16.55 -5.88
CA ASP A 39 -17.54 -17.29 -4.69
C ASP A 39 -16.66 -16.45 -3.75
N GLU A 40 -16.10 -15.35 -4.26
CA GLU A 40 -15.24 -14.37 -3.57
C GLU A 40 -15.99 -13.10 -3.15
N LEU A 41 -17.31 -13.01 -3.39
CA LEU A 41 -18.16 -11.88 -2.98
C LEU A 41 -18.59 -11.96 -1.51
N ALA A 42 -18.54 -13.13 -0.88
CA ALA A 42 -18.96 -13.27 0.52
C ALA A 42 -18.15 -12.40 1.52
N PRO A 43 -16.82 -12.22 1.38
CA PRO A 43 -16.03 -11.28 2.18
C PRO A 43 -16.40 -9.80 2.00
N LEU A 44 -16.93 -9.40 0.84
CA LEU A 44 -17.33 -8.02 0.55
C LEU A 44 -18.46 -7.52 1.48
N PHE A 45 -19.30 -8.44 1.96
CA PHE A 45 -20.35 -8.16 2.95
C PHE A 45 -19.91 -8.44 4.40
N ALA A 46 -18.67 -8.91 4.60
CA ALA A 46 -18.08 -9.17 5.92
C ALA A 46 -17.21 -7.98 6.37
N GLY A 47 -17.86 -6.87 6.74
CA GLY A 47 -17.18 -5.73 7.37
C GLY A 47 -16.41 -4.85 6.39
N ALA A 48 -15.11 -4.66 6.62
CA ALA A 48 -14.32 -3.61 5.96
C ALA A 48 -13.62 -4.02 4.66
N ALA A 49 -13.74 -5.28 4.22
CA ALA A 49 -12.95 -5.82 3.11
C ALA A 49 -13.22 -5.13 1.75
N TRP A 50 -14.41 -4.57 1.56
CA TRP A 50 -14.77 -3.80 0.36
C TRP A 50 -13.82 -2.63 0.10
N ALA A 51 -13.23 -2.04 1.15
CA ALA A 51 -12.30 -0.93 1.00
C ALA A 51 -11.03 -1.36 0.24
N GLY A 52 -10.61 -2.62 0.35
CA GLY A 52 -9.42 -3.14 -0.33
C GLY A 52 -9.61 -3.38 -1.84
N THR A 53 -10.81 -3.22 -2.40
CA THR A 53 -11.07 -3.37 -3.84
C THR A 53 -11.00 -2.05 -4.61
N LEU A 54 -10.73 -0.93 -3.93
CA LEU A 54 -10.69 0.41 -4.52
C LEU A 54 -9.25 0.90 -4.73
N VAL A 55 -9.08 1.84 -5.65
CA VAL A 55 -7.86 2.66 -5.73
C VAL A 55 -8.07 3.92 -4.91
N TRP A 56 -7.40 3.97 -3.76
CA TRP A 56 -7.41 5.15 -2.88
C TRP A 56 -6.44 6.22 -3.39
N ASP A 57 -6.77 7.50 -3.17
CA ASP A 57 -5.90 8.63 -3.54
C ASP A 57 -4.49 8.49 -2.93
N ALA A 58 -4.38 7.90 -1.73
CA ALA A 58 -3.11 7.62 -1.07
C ALA A 58 -2.23 6.64 -1.86
N ALA A 59 -2.82 5.67 -2.56
CA ALA A 59 -2.08 4.77 -3.44
C ALA A 59 -1.49 5.54 -4.64
N VAL A 60 -2.25 6.47 -5.21
CA VAL A 60 -1.80 7.33 -6.31
C VAL A 60 -0.69 8.29 -5.86
N VAL A 61 -0.84 8.90 -4.68
CA VAL A 61 0.20 9.76 -4.08
C VAL A 61 1.50 8.97 -3.84
N LEU A 62 1.40 7.79 -3.21
CA LEU A 62 2.57 6.96 -2.94
C LEU A 62 3.24 6.51 -4.23
N ALA A 63 2.48 6.03 -5.21
CA ALA A 63 3.02 5.56 -6.47
C ALA A 63 3.68 6.70 -7.28
N ASN A 64 3.13 7.92 -7.25
CA ASN A 64 3.79 9.10 -7.83
C ASN A 64 5.09 9.46 -7.11
N HIS A 65 5.14 9.32 -5.79
CA HIS A 65 6.37 9.53 -5.04
C HIS A 65 7.43 8.49 -5.42
N LEU A 66 7.06 7.21 -5.56
CA LEU A 66 7.98 6.18 -6.03
C LEU A 66 8.54 6.50 -7.42
N LEU A 67 7.69 6.94 -8.34
CA LEU A 67 8.07 7.27 -9.72
C LEU A 67 9.10 8.41 -9.80
N ASN A 68 8.94 9.44 -8.98
CA ASN A 68 9.69 10.69 -9.11
C ASN A 68 10.87 10.81 -8.12
N ASP A 69 10.73 10.26 -6.92
CA ASP A 69 11.60 10.61 -5.80
C ASP A 69 12.38 9.39 -5.23
N VAL A 70 12.02 8.16 -5.62
CA VAL A 70 12.63 6.93 -5.06
C VAL A 70 13.32 6.11 -6.14
N ARG A 71 14.60 5.78 -5.92
CA ARG A 71 15.34 4.84 -6.77
C ARG A 71 15.16 3.43 -6.24
N LEU A 72 14.44 2.60 -6.98
CA LEU A 72 14.08 1.25 -6.57
C LEU A 72 14.96 0.17 -7.23
N GLU A 73 15.86 0.56 -8.13
CA GLU A 73 16.71 -0.38 -8.84
C GLU A 73 17.49 -1.26 -7.87
N SER A 74 17.37 -2.58 -8.06
CA SER A 74 18.02 -3.59 -7.22
C SER A 74 17.48 -3.74 -5.79
N LEU A 75 16.50 -2.93 -5.36
CA LEU A 75 15.91 -3.00 -4.03
C LEU A 75 14.84 -4.08 -3.90
N ARG A 76 14.68 -4.60 -2.69
CA ARG A 76 13.60 -5.52 -2.30
C ARG A 76 12.49 -4.73 -1.64
N VAL A 77 11.29 -4.84 -2.19
CA VAL A 77 10.12 -4.05 -1.78
C VAL A 77 9.05 -4.96 -1.20
N LEU A 78 8.49 -4.57 -0.06
CA LEU A 78 7.30 -5.16 0.54
C LEU A 78 6.18 -4.13 0.52
N GLU A 79 4.96 -4.55 0.20
CA GLU A 79 3.76 -3.73 0.41
C GLU A 79 2.83 -4.40 1.43
N LEU A 80 2.41 -3.64 2.44
CA LEU A 80 1.50 -4.05 3.52
C LEU A 80 0.12 -3.46 3.26
N GLY A 81 -0.93 -4.30 3.34
CA GLY A 81 -2.32 -3.84 3.17
C GLY A 81 -2.54 -3.22 1.79
N ALA A 82 -2.16 -3.97 0.76
CA ALA A 82 -2.04 -3.46 -0.60
C ALA A 82 -3.37 -3.25 -1.35
N GLY A 83 -4.48 -3.78 -0.84
CA GLY A 83 -5.73 -3.93 -1.58
C GLY A 83 -5.49 -4.60 -2.93
N ILE A 84 -5.69 -3.85 -4.02
CA ILE A 84 -5.47 -4.33 -5.38
C ILE A 84 -4.00 -4.25 -5.88
N GLY A 85 -3.07 -3.73 -5.07
CA GLY A 85 -1.62 -3.86 -5.27
C GLY A 85 -0.93 -2.77 -6.10
N VAL A 86 -1.51 -1.57 -6.21
CA VAL A 86 -1.00 -0.53 -7.12
C VAL A 86 0.44 -0.10 -6.80
N PRO A 87 0.79 0.43 -5.61
CA PRO A 87 2.16 0.86 -5.32
C PRO A 87 3.22 -0.24 -5.50
N GLY A 88 2.96 -1.47 -5.08
CA GLY A 88 3.89 -2.58 -5.25
C GLY A 88 4.11 -2.96 -6.71
N MET A 89 3.04 -2.99 -7.52
CA MET A 89 3.17 -3.21 -8.96
C MET A 89 3.93 -2.07 -9.66
N VAL A 90 3.69 -0.82 -9.26
CA VAL A 90 4.49 0.34 -9.70
C VAL A 90 5.96 0.15 -9.34
N ALA A 91 6.27 -0.26 -8.10
CA ALA A 91 7.65 -0.53 -7.68
C ALA A 91 8.35 -1.57 -8.58
N SER A 92 7.62 -2.62 -9.00
CA SER A 92 8.14 -3.62 -9.96
C SER A 92 8.42 -3.01 -11.33
N ILE A 93 7.51 -2.17 -11.86
CA ILE A 93 7.71 -1.45 -13.12
C ILE A 93 8.97 -0.57 -13.07
N LEU A 94 9.24 0.06 -11.91
CA LEU A 94 10.37 0.94 -11.67
C LEU A 94 11.71 0.21 -11.44
N GLY A 95 11.74 -1.12 -11.53
CA GLY A 95 12.98 -1.90 -11.49
C GLY A 95 13.36 -2.45 -10.12
N ALA A 96 12.43 -2.50 -9.17
CA ALA A 96 12.62 -3.26 -7.93
C ALA A 96 13.02 -4.71 -8.25
N LYS A 97 14.04 -5.22 -7.56
CA LYS A 97 14.60 -6.57 -7.79
C LYS A 97 13.60 -7.66 -7.45
N HIS A 98 12.85 -7.45 -6.38
CA HIS A 98 11.84 -8.39 -5.90
C HIS A 98 10.76 -7.62 -5.16
N VAL A 99 9.50 -7.85 -5.54
CA VAL A 99 8.34 -7.23 -4.91
C VAL A 99 7.48 -8.31 -4.27
N VAL A 100 7.18 -8.15 -2.99
CA VAL A 100 6.15 -8.94 -2.30
C VAL A 100 5.02 -8.00 -1.92
N ILE A 101 3.81 -8.33 -2.35
CA ILE A 101 2.59 -7.57 -2.07
C ILE A 101 1.74 -8.41 -1.12
N THR A 102 1.34 -7.82 0.01
CA THR A 102 0.63 -8.54 1.06
C THR A 102 -0.74 -7.96 1.37
N GLU A 103 -1.66 -8.86 1.69
CA GLU A 103 -3.04 -8.55 2.01
C GLU A 103 -3.61 -9.56 3.02
N GLN A 104 -4.84 -9.33 3.46
CA GLN A 104 -5.63 -10.32 4.18
C GLN A 104 -5.97 -11.50 3.26
N PRO A 105 -6.08 -12.73 3.80
CA PRO A 105 -6.30 -13.95 3.00
C PRO A 105 -7.42 -13.83 1.97
N GLU A 106 -8.48 -13.10 2.30
CA GLU A 106 -9.69 -12.91 1.50
C GLU A 106 -9.45 -12.08 0.23
N LEU A 107 -8.50 -11.15 0.24
CA LEU A 107 -8.18 -10.29 -0.91
C LEU A 107 -7.00 -10.79 -1.75
N VAL A 108 -6.25 -11.78 -1.25
CA VAL A 108 -5.12 -12.38 -1.98
C VAL A 108 -5.51 -12.97 -3.34
N PRO A 109 -6.68 -13.62 -3.53
CA PRO A 109 -7.11 -14.09 -4.85
C PRO A 109 -7.24 -12.96 -5.89
N LEU A 110 -7.95 -11.88 -5.54
CA LEU A 110 -8.09 -10.68 -6.39
C LEU A 110 -6.72 -10.07 -6.72
N LEU A 111 -5.88 -9.91 -5.70
CA LEU A 111 -4.53 -9.39 -5.87
C LEU A 111 -3.70 -10.26 -6.82
N ARG A 112 -3.79 -11.59 -6.72
CA ARG A 112 -3.12 -12.52 -7.63
C ARG A 112 -3.66 -12.42 -9.05
N THR A 113 -4.96 -12.23 -9.24
CA THR A 113 -5.56 -11.99 -10.56
C THR A 113 -4.98 -10.73 -11.19
N ASN A 114 -4.92 -9.62 -10.44
CA ASN A 114 -4.33 -8.37 -10.91
C ASN A 114 -2.83 -8.51 -11.22
N ILE A 115 -2.06 -9.20 -10.39
CA ILE A 115 -0.63 -9.44 -10.66
C ILE A 115 -0.43 -10.29 -11.91
N ARG A 116 -1.17 -11.39 -12.08
CA ARG A 116 -1.00 -12.29 -13.24
C ARG A 116 -1.28 -11.59 -14.57
N ARG A 117 -2.24 -10.66 -14.60
CA ARG A 117 -2.57 -9.86 -15.79
C ARG A 117 -1.41 -8.94 -16.18
N ASN A 118 -0.73 -8.36 -15.20
CA ASN A 118 0.30 -7.33 -15.42
C ASN A 118 1.73 -7.88 -15.46
N PHE A 119 1.97 -9.01 -14.81
CA PHE A 119 3.28 -9.65 -14.66
C PHE A 119 3.20 -11.15 -14.98
N PRO A 120 2.75 -11.54 -16.20
CA PRO A 120 2.55 -12.95 -16.55
C PRO A 120 3.84 -13.78 -16.51
N ASN A 121 5.00 -13.12 -16.63
CA ASN A 121 6.33 -13.74 -16.57
C ASN A 121 6.94 -13.73 -15.15
N GLY A 122 6.16 -13.34 -14.14
CA GLY A 122 6.62 -13.22 -12.75
C GLY A 122 7.29 -11.89 -12.42
N GLY A 123 7.94 -11.83 -11.25
CA GLY A 123 8.61 -10.62 -10.72
C GLY A 123 7.88 -9.95 -9.55
N VAL A 124 6.61 -10.29 -9.34
CA VAL A 124 5.78 -9.83 -8.22
C VAL A 124 5.12 -11.03 -7.55
N THR A 125 5.23 -11.13 -6.23
CA THR A 125 4.62 -12.21 -5.44
C THR A 125 3.48 -11.67 -4.58
N ALA A 126 2.31 -12.32 -4.60
CA ALA A 126 1.22 -12.03 -3.69
C ALA A 126 1.03 -13.13 -2.64
N THR A 127 0.92 -12.73 -1.37
CA THR A 127 0.74 -13.62 -0.24
C THR A 127 -0.03 -12.96 0.90
N ALA A 128 -0.63 -13.77 1.76
CA ALA A 128 -1.27 -13.26 2.96
C ALA A 128 -0.24 -12.82 4.02
N LEU A 129 -0.53 -11.75 4.75
CA LEU A 129 0.19 -11.37 5.97
C LEU A 129 -0.76 -10.69 6.96
N SER A 130 -1.13 -11.40 8.02
CA SER A 130 -1.76 -10.78 9.18
C SER A 130 -0.72 -9.99 9.97
N TRP A 131 -1.04 -8.74 10.34
CA TRP A 131 -0.12 -7.89 11.07
C TRP A 131 0.09 -8.38 12.52
N GLY A 132 1.31 -8.18 13.02
CA GLY A 132 1.71 -8.56 14.38
C GLY A 132 3.08 -9.24 14.42
N VAL A 133 3.68 -9.30 15.61
CA VAL A 133 5.06 -9.73 15.80
C VAL A 133 5.33 -11.16 15.34
N ALA A 134 4.49 -12.12 15.74
CA ALA A 134 4.71 -13.54 15.43
C ALA A 134 4.58 -13.82 13.92
N ALA A 135 3.51 -13.31 13.31
CA ALA A 135 3.25 -13.45 11.88
C ALA A 135 4.35 -12.79 11.03
N THR A 136 4.79 -11.58 11.42
CA THR A 136 5.85 -10.85 10.71
C THR A 136 7.20 -11.57 10.80
N ASN A 137 7.54 -12.17 11.95
CA ASN A 137 8.77 -12.96 12.06
C ASN A 137 8.74 -14.19 11.15
N ALA A 138 7.65 -14.98 11.19
CA ALA A 138 7.49 -16.15 10.32
C ALA A 138 7.52 -15.77 8.82
N PHE A 139 6.93 -14.62 8.49
CA PHE A 139 6.99 -14.05 7.15
C PHE A 139 8.43 -13.71 6.74
N CYS A 140 9.17 -12.97 7.58
CA CYS A 140 10.58 -12.65 7.34
C CYS A 140 11.48 -13.89 7.25
N ASP A 141 11.16 -14.97 7.96
CA ASP A 141 11.92 -16.22 7.87
C ASP A 141 11.75 -16.89 6.49
N SER A 142 10.60 -16.67 5.84
CA SER A 142 10.29 -17.19 4.50
C SER A 142 10.76 -16.27 3.38
N PHE A 143 10.59 -14.95 3.55
CA PHE A 143 10.82 -13.97 2.50
C PHE A 143 12.14 -13.20 2.67
N GLY A 144 12.78 -13.24 3.83
CA GLY A 144 13.95 -12.43 4.15
C GLY A 144 13.59 -10.99 4.52
N ALA A 145 14.60 -10.10 4.49
CA ALA A 145 14.43 -8.69 4.77
C ALA A 145 14.13 -7.85 3.50
N PHE A 146 13.71 -6.60 3.72
CA PHE A 146 13.32 -5.66 2.66
C PHE A 146 14.05 -4.32 2.85
N ASP A 147 14.26 -3.61 1.76
CA ASP A 147 14.91 -2.30 1.74
C ASP A 147 13.87 -1.18 1.84
N VAL A 148 12.70 -1.40 1.24
CA VAL A 148 11.56 -0.47 1.26
C VAL A 148 10.30 -1.23 1.63
N VAL A 149 9.53 -0.67 2.56
CA VAL A 149 8.19 -1.15 2.91
C VAL A 149 7.19 -0.06 2.53
N LEU A 150 6.11 -0.43 1.86
CA LEU A 150 5.05 0.45 1.40
C LEU A 150 3.77 0.18 2.21
N SER A 151 3.02 1.23 2.53
CA SER A 151 1.67 1.13 3.06
C SER A 151 0.87 2.35 2.60
N CYS A 152 -0.32 2.13 2.05
CA CYS A 152 -1.22 3.21 1.65
C CYS A 152 -2.62 3.02 2.26
N ASP A 153 -3.12 4.06 2.91
CA ASP A 153 -4.45 4.15 3.54
C ASP A 153 -4.85 2.98 4.46
N CYS A 154 -3.85 2.37 5.12
CA CYS A 154 -4.04 1.29 6.09
C CYS A 154 -4.44 1.76 7.51
N ILE A 155 -4.61 3.08 7.70
CA ILE A 155 -4.89 3.71 9.00
C ILE A 155 -6.20 4.46 8.87
N TYR A 156 -7.28 3.84 9.34
CA TYR A 156 -8.59 4.48 9.42
C TYR A 156 -9.39 3.87 10.58
N GLN A 157 -9.23 4.49 11.75
CA GLN A 157 -9.79 3.98 13.01
C GLN A 157 -11.32 3.76 13.01
N PRO A 158 -12.16 4.57 12.34
CA PRO A 158 -13.60 4.32 12.30
C PRO A 158 -13.97 2.99 11.65
N LEU A 159 -13.13 2.48 10.74
CA LEU A 159 -13.37 1.22 10.02
C LEU A 159 -12.56 0.06 10.59
N TYR A 160 -11.32 0.31 11.00
CA TYR A 160 -10.38 -0.75 11.39
C TYR A 160 -10.04 -0.77 12.89
N GLY A 161 -10.61 0.14 13.68
CA GLY A 161 -10.25 0.31 15.09
C GLY A 161 -8.76 0.62 15.27
N GLU A 162 -8.14 -0.04 16.24
CA GLU A 162 -6.73 0.13 16.56
C GLU A 162 -5.81 -0.86 15.83
N SER A 163 -6.22 -1.37 14.65
CA SER A 163 -5.37 -2.26 13.84
C SER A 163 -4.03 -1.61 13.47
N TRP A 164 -3.96 -0.27 13.48
CA TRP A 164 -2.74 0.50 13.30
C TRP A 164 -1.67 0.20 14.37
N CYS A 165 -2.04 -0.28 15.57
CA CYS A 165 -1.09 -0.80 16.56
C CYS A 165 -0.34 -2.02 16.03
N ALA A 166 -1.07 -2.97 15.42
CA ALA A 166 -0.51 -4.17 14.82
C ALA A 166 0.34 -3.83 13.58
N LEU A 167 -0.09 -2.84 12.80
CA LEU A 167 0.69 -2.30 11.67
C LEU A 167 2.03 -1.72 12.14
N ALA A 168 2.02 -0.89 13.19
CA ALA A 168 3.21 -0.27 13.76
C ALA A 168 4.24 -1.31 14.23
N VAL A 169 3.82 -2.34 14.98
CA VAL A 169 4.75 -3.41 15.42
C VAL A 169 5.24 -4.27 14.25
N THR A 170 4.44 -4.41 13.19
CA THR A 170 4.86 -5.10 11.95
C THR A 170 5.99 -4.33 11.26
N MET A 171 5.82 -3.02 11.09
CA MET A 171 6.85 -2.13 10.56
C MET A 171 8.13 -2.17 11.42
N ASP A 172 8.00 -2.23 12.75
CA ASP A 172 9.13 -2.29 13.67
C ASP A 172 9.95 -3.57 13.52
N VAL A 173 9.28 -4.73 13.43
CA VAL A 173 9.94 -6.01 13.17
C VAL A 173 10.66 -5.99 11.81
N LEU A 174 10.02 -5.46 10.77
CA LEU A 174 10.61 -5.34 9.43
C LEU A 174 11.87 -4.47 9.45
N CYS A 175 11.81 -3.30 10.09
CA CYS A 175 12.96 -2.40 10.23
C CYS A 175 14.05 -2.99 11.13
N LYS A 176 13.73 -3.80 12.14
CA LYS A 176 14.73 -4.52 12.94
C LYS A 176 15.45 -5.62 12.16
N ARG A 177 14.80 -6.24 11.18
CA ARG A 177 15.43 -7.21 10.27
C ARG A 177 16.42 -6.55 9.31
N ASN A 178 16.16 -5.31 8.90
CA ASN A 178 17.09 -4.50 8.12
C ASN A 178 17.09 -3.06 8.65
N PRO A 179 18.08 -2.66 9.47
CA PRO A 179 18.12 -1.30 10.03
C PRO A 179 18.22 -0.17 9.00
N ALA A 180 18.58 -0.47 7.75
CA ALA A 180 18.56 0.49 6.64
C ALA A 180 17.19 0.59 5.94
N CYS A 181 16.23 -0.26 6.31
CA CYS A 181 14.88 -0.27 5.75
C CYS A 181 14.19 1.07 5.99
N VAL A 182 13.50 1.55 4.94
CA VAL A 182 12.64 2.71 5.00
C VAL A 182 11.21 2.28 4.76
N VAL A 183 10.30 2.70 5.64
CA VAL A 183 8.86 2.51 5.43
C VAL A 183 8.29 3.82 4.88
N LEU A 184 7.55 3.74 3.78
CA LEU A 184 6.82 4.86 3.18
C LEU A 184 5.33 4.64 3.39
N VAL A 185 4.71 5.56 4.13
CA VAL A 185 3.29 5.48 4.50
C VAL A 185 2.56 6.67 3.89
N SER A 186 1.61 6.42 3.00
CA SER A 186 0.69 7.45 2.51
C SER A 186 -0.68 7.26 3.12
N VAL A 187 -1.27 8.33 3.63
CA VAL A 187 -2.57 8.32 4.30
C VAL A 187 -3.39 9.51 3.87
N GLU A 188 -4.71 9.39 3.95
CA GLU A 188 -5.62 10.51 3.81
C GLU A 188 -6.16 10.95 5.18
N ARG A 189 -6.00 12.23 5.51
CA ARG A 189 -6.49 12.83 6.76
C ARG A 189 -8.01 12.99 6.73
N ARG A 190 -8.68 12.47 7.75
CA ARG A 190 -10.14 12.46 7.92
C ARG A 190 -10.48 12.74 9.39
N HIS A 191 -11.76 12.98 9.68
CA HIS A 191 -12.19 13.11 11.08
C HIS A 191 -11.95 11.80 11.83
N GLU A 192 -11.28 11.87 12.99
CA GLU A 192 -10.99 10.70 13.85
C GLU A 192 -10.27 9.55 13.11
N ASP A 193 -9.42 9.88 12.13
CA ASP A 193 -8.72 8.90 11.30
C ASP A 193 -7.78 7.93 12.07
N GLY A 194 -7.34 8.30 13.27
CA GLY A 194 -6.41 7.53 14.09
C GLY A 194 -4.93 7.71 13.71
N ILE A 195 -4.62 8.60 12.76
CA ILE A 195 -3.25 8.83 12.28
C ILE A 195 -2.40 9.46 13.37
N ASP A 196 -2.94 10.43 14.12
CA ASP A 196 -2.20 11.06 15.22
C ASP A 196 -1.89 10.06 16.35
N ALA A 197 -2.83 9.15 16.65
CA ALA A 197 -2.62 8.08 17.63
C ALA A 197 -1.54 7.09 17.18
N PHE A 198 -1.58 6.68 15.90
CA PHE A 198 -0.52 5.88 15.29
C PHE A 198 0.85 6.56 15.38
N LEU A 199 0.95 7.84 15.03
CA LEU A 199 2.21 8.59 15.06
C LEU A 199 2.78 8.72 16.48
N ALA A 200 1.92 8.94 17.48
CA ALA A 200 2.31 8.98 18.90
C ALA A 200 2.77 7.60 19.40
N TYR A 201 2.12 6.53 18.93
CA TYR A 201 2.43 5.17 19.34
C TYR A 201 3.81 4.67 18.83
N LEU A 202 4.26 5.14 17.66
CA LEU A 202 5.54 4.71 17.07
C LEU A 202 6.72 4.85 18.05
N PRO A 203 7.06 6.04 18.59
CA PRO A 203 8.19 6.16 19.52
C PRO A 203 7.90 5.59 20.91
N GLU A 204 6.64 5.46 21.32
CA GLU A 204 6.28 4.96 22.66
C GLU A 204 6.36 3.44 22.78
N ALA A 205 5.89 2.72 21.75
CA ALA A 205 5.71 1.27 21.78
C ALA A 205 6.61 0.52 20.78
N THR A 206 7.34 1.24 19.91
CA THR A 206 8.26 0.65 18.94
C THR A 206 9.61 1.36 18.95
N SER A 207 10.54 0.95 18.09
CA SER A 207 11.82 1.63 17.88
C SER A 207 11.79 2.57 16.67
N LEU A 208 10.60 3.01 16.25
CA LEU A 208 10.39 3.77 15.03
C LEU A 208 10.13 5.26 15.30
N HIS A 209 10.50 6.08 14.33
CA HIS A 209 10.15 7.49 14.26
C HIS A 209 9.60 7.81 12.87
N ALA A 210 8.51 8.58 12.82
CA ALA A 210 7.92 9.08 11.59
C ALA A 210 8.33 10.53 11.33
N THR A 211 8.78 10.81 10.11
CA THR A 211 8.98 12.16 9.60
C THR A 211 7.94 12.43 8.52
N LEU A 212 7.16 13.49 8.69
CA LEU A 212 6.26 13.99 7.64
C LEU A 212 7.12 14.47 6.46
N TYR A 213 6.94 13.84 5.31
CA TYR A 213 7.72 14.13 4.10
C TYR A 213 6.99 15.11 3.18
N ARG A 214 5.67 14.94 2.99
CA ARG A 214 4.86 15.80 2.13
C ARG A 214 3.41 15.83 2.58
N THR A 215 2.78 16.99 2.44
CA THR A 215 1.32 17.16 2.52
C THR A 215 0.80 17.56 1.14
N ILE A 216 -0.22 16.88 0.66
CA ILE A 216 -0.88 17.11 -0.63
C ILE A 216 -2.32 17.55 -0.34
N PRO A 217 -2.67 18.82 -0.60
CA PRO A 217 -4.05 19.29 -0.42
C PRO A 217 -5.02 18.55 -1.34
N LYS A 218 -6.19 18.17 -0.83
CA LYS A 218 -7.24 17.57 -1.65
C LYS A 218 -8.08 18.66 -2.32
N ILE A 219 -7.85 18.87 -3.63
CA ILE A 219 -8.48 19.97 -4.40
C ILE A 219 -9.88 19.58 -4.91
N LYS A 220 -10.12 18.29 -5.19
CA LYS A 220 -11.42 17.76 -5.59
C LYS A 220 -11.92 16.80 -4.53
N LYS A 221 -13.10 17.07 -3.99
CA LYS A 221 -13.81 16.17 -3.08
C LYS A 221 -14.98 15.55 -3.81
N SER A 222 -15.13 14.23 -3.74
CA SER A 222 -16.36 13.57 -4.17
C SER A 222 -17.47 13.76 -3.13
N LEU A 223 -18.72 13.50 -3.52
CA LEU A 223 -19.83 13.57 -2.57
C LEU A 223 -19.62 12.51 -1.47
N GLY A 224 -19.59 12.92 -0.20
CA GLY A 224 -19.31 12.05 0.95
C GLY A 224 -17.82 11.92 1.31
N ASP A 225 -16.93 12.62 0.62
CA ASP A 225 -15.50 12.65 0.91
C ASP A 225 -15.18 13.70 1.98
N GLU A 226 -14.92 13.22 3.20
CA GLU A 226 -14.53 14.05 4.35
C GLU A 226 -13.02 14.36 4.38
N GLY A 227 -12.25 13.85 3.41
CA GLY A 227 -10.82 14.05 3.29
C GLY A 227 -10.40 15.52 3.31
N VAL A 228 -9.41 15.84 4.13
CA VAL A 228 -8.84 17.19 4.23
C VAL A 228 -7.62 17.34 3.31
N GLY A 229 -6.83 16.27 3.21
CA GLY A 229 -5.59 16.22 2.44
C GLY A 229 -4.90 14.88 2.63
N LEU A 230 -3.88 14.62 1.82
CA LEU A 230 -3.05 13.43 1.95
C LEU A 230 -1.71 13.78 2.57
N GLU A 231 -1.18 12.86 3.36
CA GLU A 231 0.13 12.96 3.96
C GLU A 231 0.97 11.76 3.57
N LEU A 232 2.26 12.01 3.36
CA LEU A 232 3.26 11.00 3.09
C LEU A 232 4.31 11.08 4.19
N TYR A 233 4.49 9.97 4.90
CA TYR A 233 5.45 9.81 5.97
C TYR A 233 6.57 8.89 5.55
N ARG A 234 7.77 9.23 6.02
CA ARG A 234 8.92 8.35 6.02
C ARG A 234 9.15 7.86 7.44
N ILE A 235 9.13 6.55 7.64
CA ILE A 235 9.34 5.93 8.95
C ILE A 235 10.63 5.10 8.91
N THR A 236 11.48 5.30 9.92
CA THR A 236 12.77 4.60 10.08
C THR A 236 12.99 4.22 11.53
N LEU A 237 13.96 3.34 11.81
CA LEU A 237 14.43 3.15 13.18
C LEU A 237 14.97 4.46 13.76
N ILE A 238 14.74 4.66 15.05
CA ILE A 238 15.42 5.68 15.84
C ILE A 238 16.90 5.28 15.90
N GLN A 239 17.76 6.14 15.37
CA GLN A 239 19.21 5.98 15.51
C GLN A 239 19.57 6.25 16.97
N GLN A 240 20.20 5.28 17.63
CA GLN A 240 20.78 5.44 18.96
C GLN A 240 22.07 6.28 18.90
#